data_AF-A0A819FUB3-F1
#
_entry.id   AF-A0A819FUB3-F1
#
_cell.length_a   1.000
_cell.length_b   1.000
_cell.length_c   1.000
_cell.angle_alpha   90.00
_cell.angle_beta   90.00
_cell.angle_gamma   90.00
#
_symmetry.space_group_name_H-M   'P 1'
#
loop_
_entity.id
_entity.type
_entity.pdbx_description
1 polymer ?
#
loop_
_entity_poly.entity_id
_entity_poly.type
_entity_poly.pdbx_seq_one_letter_code
_entity_poly.pdbx_strand_id
1 'polypeptide(L)'
;MLKTFQQKKASAIPFAYRYLLSVPPDYESEKTKKYWPLLLFLHGAGESHGPIEKVLKHGPPKLVHAYSSSKQDNRSMNDVNMECARLVAENFITCSPQVDRGYGWNSTVLSALLDELEQTYRVDTNKIYVTGISM
;
A
#
# COMPACT_ATOMS: atom_id res chain seq x y z
N MET A 1 14.91 8.35 3.44
CA MET A 1 14.00 7.97 4.53
C MET A 1 12.74 7.44 3.87
N LEU A 2 12.26 6.23 4.21
CA LEU A 2 11.02 5.71 3.63
C LEU A 2 9.91 6.73 3.91
N LYS A 3 9.22 7.18 2.86
CA LYS A 3 8.05 8.04 3.01
C LYS A 3 6.94 7.17 3.59
N THR A 4 6.91 7.14 4.92
CA THR A 4 5.90 6.50 5.76
C THR A 4 4.52 6.96 5.30
N PHE A 5 3.67 5.97 5.01
CA PHE A 5 2.24 6.04 4.74
C PHE A 5 1.64 7.45 4.61
N GLN A 6 1.42 7.89 3.38
CA GLN A 6 0.52 9.03 3.16
C GLN A 6 -0.91 8.52 3.15
N GLN A 7 -1.67 8.87 4.19
CA GLN A 7 -3.12 8.74 4.13
C GLN A 7 -3.63 9.72 3.08
N LYS A 8 -4.08 9.19 1.95
CA LYS A 8 -4.72 9.97 0.90
C LYS A 8 -6.17 9.53 0.77
N LYS A 9 -7.02 10.48 0.43
CA LYS A 9 -8.35 10.22 -0.14
C LYS A 9 -8.22 10.47 -1.63
N ALA A 10 -8.79 9.60 -2.46
CA ALA A 10 -8.93 9.93 -3.87
C ALA A 10 -9.75 11.23 -3.98
N SER A 11 -9.13 12.28 -4.51
CA SER A 11 -9.49 13.67 -4.16
C SER A 11 -10.81 14.17 -4.78
N ALA A 12 -11.37 13.44 -5.74
CA ALA A 12 -12.53 13.90 -6.52
C ALA A 12 -13.72 12.92 -6.56
N ILE A 13 -13.66 11.76 -5.92
CA ILE A 13 -14.67 10.71 -6.08
C ILE A 13 -15.55 10.63 -4.83
N PRO A 14 -16.87 10.87 -4.91
CA PRO A 14 -17.80 10.46 -3.87
C PRO A 14 -17.60 8.97 -3.62
N PHE A 15 -17.32 8.55 -2.38
CA PHE A 15 -16.95 7.17 -2.00
C PHE A 15 -15.51 6.73 -2.29
N ALA A 16 -14.57 7.67 -2.46
CA ALA A 16 -13.14 7.39 -2.53
C ALA A 16 -12.63 6.55 -1.35
N TYR A 17 -11.80 5.54 -1.65
CA TYR A 17 -11.04 4.84 -0.62
C TYR A 17 -10.04 5.78 0.03
N ARG A 18 -9.90 5.64 1.36
CA ARG A 18 -8.67 6.04 2.03
C ARG A 18 -7.67 4.93 1.83
N TYR A 19 -6.39 5.24 1.64
CA TYR A 19 -5.40 4.21 1.41
C TYR A 19 -4.08 4.47 2.12
N LEU A 20 -3.39 3.38 2.42
CA LEU A 20 -2.01 3.36 2.85
C LEU A 20 -1.11 3.15 1.62
N LEU A 21 -0.25 4.12 1.34
CA LEU A 21 0.71 4.04 0.24
C LEU A 21 2.14 4.04 0.75
N SER A 22 2.99 3.19 0.18
CA SER A 22 4.44 3.30 0.32
C SER A 22 5.13 3.29 -1.04
N VAL A 23 6.29 3.94 -1.10
CA VAL A 23 7.18 3.91 -2.26
C VAL A 23 8.55 3.40 -1.81
N PRO A 24 9.31 2.74 -2.71
CA PRO A 24 10.64 2.24 -2.39
C PRO A 24 11.60 3.32 -1.88
N PRO A 25 12.59 2.99 -1.03
CA PRO A 25 13.51 3.96 -0.43
C PRO A 25 14.27 4.83 -1.44
N ASP A 26 14.56 4.29 -2.61
CA ASP A 26 15.25 4.92 -3.73
C ASP A 26 14.30 5.49 -4.78
N TYR A 27 12.99 5.52 -4.50
CA TYR A 27 11.99 6.03 -5.45
C TYR A 27 12.36 7.42 -5.97
N GLU A 28 12.82 8.34 -5.12
CA GLU A 28 13.17 9.73 -5.50
C GLU A 28 14.58 9.89 -6.09
N SER A 29 15.33 8.80 -6.23
CA SER A 29 16.68 8.86 -6.79
C SER A 29 16.65 9.30 -8.25
N GLU A 30 17.21 10.47 -8.55
CA GLU A 30 17.31 11.01 -9.91
C GLU A 30 18.18 10.15 -10.84
N LYS A 31 19.04 9.29 -10.26
CA LYS A 31 19.89 8.35 -11.02
C LYS A 31 19.06 7.32 -11.79
N THR A 32 17.81 7.13 -11.41
CA THR A 32 16.91 6.16 -12.03
C THR A 32 15.57 6.82 -12.35
N LYS A 33 15.29 7.12 -13.63
CA LYS A 33 13.92 7.36 -14.12
C LYS A 33 13.13 6.05 -14.20
N LYS A 34 13.29 5.20 -13.18
CA LYS A 34 12.72 3.86 -13.11
C LYS A 34 11.23 3.97 -12.82
N TYR A 35 10.47 3.20 -13.59
CA TYR A 35 9.09 2.87 -13.28
C TYR A 35 9.08 1.61 -12.42
N TRP A 36 8.22 1.61 -11.41
CA TRP A 36 8.20 0.62 -10.33
C TRP A 36 6.96 -0.27 -10.46
N PRO A 37 7.08 -1.59 -10.18
CA PRO A 37 5.90 -2.42 -10.10
C PRO A 37 4.99 -1.94 -8.96
N LEU A 38 3.68 -2.07 -9.17
CA LEU A 38 2.66 -1.74 -8.18
C LEU A 38 2.10 -3.02 -7.56
N LEU A 39 2.02 -3.06 -6.24
CA LEU A 39 1.31 -4.08 -5.48
C LEU A 39 0.08 -3.46 -4.80
N LEU A 40 -1.10 -3.78 -5.31
CA LEU A 40 -2.39 -3.42 -4.73
C LEU A 40 -2.86 -4.55 -3.82
N PHE A 41 -3.04 -4.25 -2.53
CA PHE A 41 -3.49 -5.22 -1.53
C PHE A 41 -4.90 -4.89 -1.02
N LEU A 42 -5.81 -5.84 -1.15
CA LEU A 42 -7.19 -5.76 -0.72
C LEU A 42 -7.36 -6.47 0.64
N HIS A 43 -7.68 -5.71 1.69
CA HIS A 43 -7.91 -6.25 3.03
C HIS A 43 -9.22 -7.06 3.13
N GLY A 44 -9.40 -7.79 4.24
CA GLY A 44 -10.63 -8.54 4.50
C GLY A 44 -11.68 -7.72 5.26
N ALA A 45 -12.87 -8.29 5.45
CA ALA A 45 -13.99 -7.60 6.11
C ALA A 45 -13.61 -7.00 7.48
N GLY A 46 -12.75 -7.66 8.25
CA GLY A 46 -12.31 -7.24 9.58
C GLY A 46 -11.54 -5.92 9.61
N GLU A 47 -10.87 -5.54 8.52
CA GLU A 47 -10.09 -4.31 8.39
C GLU A 47 -10.89 -3.15 7.79
N SER A 48 -12.13 -3.39 7.34
CA SER A 48 -13.05 -2.36 6.85
C SER A 48 -13.45 -1.39 7.97
N HIS A 49 -13.74 -0.15 7.59
CA HIS A 49 -14.26 0.93 8.43
C HIS A 49 -13.39 1.30 9.65
N GLY A 50 -13.61 2.49 10.19
CA GLY A 50 -12.95 2.93 11.42
C GLY A 50 -11.52 3.44 11.17
N PRO A 51 -10.55 3.21 12.06
CA PRO A 51 -9.19 3.70 11.89
C PRO A 51 -8.45 3.01 10.73
N ILE A 52 -7.61 3.75 10.01
CA ILE A 52 -6.87 3.26 8.83
C ILE A 52 -5.77 2.26 9.21
N GLU A 53 -5.29 2.35 10.45
CA GLU A 53 -4.25 1.49 11.03
C GLU A 53 -4.69 0.02 11.10
N LYS A 54 -5.99 -0.27 11.05
CA LYS A 54 -6.48 -1.65 10.91
C LYS A 54 -5.90 -2.35 9.69
N VAL A 55 -5.67 -1.62 8.60
CA VAL A 55 -5.09 -2.16 7.36
C VAL A 55 -3.66 -2.68 7.58
N LEU A 56 -2.94 -2.20 8.60
CA LEU A 56 -1.59 -2.68 8.94
C LEU A 56 -1.56 -4.07 9.58
N LYS A 57 -2.71 -4.66 9.91
CA LYS A 57 -2.80 -5.91 10.67
C LYS A 57 -2.30 -7.13 9.88
N HIS A 58 -2.49 -7.14 8.55
CA HIS A 58 -2.23 -8.31 7.71
C HIS A 58 -1.58 -7.92 6.38
N GLY A 59 -0.93 -8.89 5.73
CA GLY A 59 -0.44 -8.76 4.35
C GLY A 59 0.72 -7.78 4.14
N PRO A 60 0.93 -7.31 2.90
CA PRO A 60 1.95 -6.34 2.52
C PRO A 60 2.05 -5.08 3.41
N PRO A 61 0.96 -4.41 3.83
CA PRO A 61 1.08 -3.21 4.67
C PRO A 61 1.71 -3.51 6.04
N LYS A 62 1.47 -4.70 6.64
CA LYS A 62 2.18 -5.15 7.85
C LYS A 62 3.68 -5.28 7.61
N LEU A 63 4.06 -5.89 6.48
CA LEU A 63 5.45 -6.12 6.09
C LEU A 63 6.20 -4.79 5.91
N VAL A 64 5.62 -3.86 5.15
CA VAL A 64 6.22 -2.53 4.91
C VAL A 64 6.34 -1.74 6.20
N HIS A 65 5.33 -1.81 7.07
CA HIS A 65 5.38 -1.18 8.38
C HIS A 65 6.50 -1.77 9.25
N ALA A 66 6.65 -3.10 9.29
CA ALA A 66 7.72 -3.78 10.00
C ALA A 66 9.10 -3.31 9.52
N TYR A 67 9.33 -3.31 8.20
CA TYR A 67 10.59 -2.89 7.60
C TYR A 67 10.94 -1.43 7.89
N SER A 68 9.92 -0.56 7.97
CA SER A 68 10.10 0.85 8.28
C SER A 68 10.42 1.07 9.77
N SER A 69 9.72 0.34 10.66
CA SER A 69 9.88 0.44 12.12
C SER A 69 11.13 -0.25 12.65
N SER A 70 11.60 -1.32 12.01
CA SER A 70 12.84 -2.03 12.40
C SER A 70 14.11 -1.19 12.24
N LYS A 71 14.01 -0.05 11.54
CA LYS A 71 15.11 0.95 11.44
C LYS A 71 15.10 1.95 12.61
N GLN A 72 14.10 1.90 13.51
CA GLN A 72 13.90 2.88 14.58
C GLN A 72 13.73 2.30 15.99
N ASP A 73 13.33 1.04 16.17
CA ASP A 73 13.02 0.53 17.52
C ASP A 73 13.36 -0.95 17.68
N ASN A 74 13.85 -1.33 18.87
CA ASN A 74 14.29 -2.69 19.24
C ASN A 74 13.10 -3.62 19.60
N ARG A 75 11.89 -3.29 19.12
CA ARG A 75 10.68 -4.11 19.33
C ARG A 75 10.60 -5.16 18.25
N SER A 76 10.83 -6.40 18.65
CA SER A 76 10.76 -7.54 17.75
C SER A 76 9.31 -7.81 17.31
N MET A 77 8.99 -7.51 16.06
CA MET A 77 7.84 -8.11 15.36
C MET A 77 8.21 -9.55 15.01
N ASN A 78 8.22 -10.41 16.06
CA ASN A 78 8.69 -11.80 16.02
C ASN A 78 7.99 -12.68 14.96
N ASP A 79 6.85 -12.23 14.42
CA ASP A 79 6.04 -12.97 13.45
C ASP A 79 6.15 -12.43 12.01
N VAL A 80 7.09 -11.53 11.73
CA VAL A 80 7.34 -11.01 10.38
C VAL A 80 8.63 -11.58 9.80
N ASN A 81 8.52 -12.20 8.62
CA ASN A 81 9.69 -12.52 7.82
C ASN A 81 10.29 -11.22 7.24
N MET A 82 11.44 -10.81 7.78
CA MET A 82 12.10 -9.55 7.41
C MET A 82 12.70 -9.56 6.00
N GLU A 83 13.00 -10.74 5.44
CA GLU A 83 13.44 -10.85 4.05
C GLU A 83 12.28 -10.53 3.09
N CYS A 84 11.09 -11.10 3.34
CA CYS A 84 9.88 -10.73 2.61
C CYS A 84 9.54 -9.25 2.79
N ALA A 85 9.67 -8.73 4.01
CA ALA A 85 9.41 -7.33 4.30
C ALA A 85 10.34 -6.39 3.52
N ARG A 86 11.63 -6.71 3.49
CA ARG A 86 12.62 -6.00 2.69
C ARG A 86 12.30 -6.07 1.20
N LEU A 87 12.00 -7.27 0.69
CA LEU A 87 11.68 -7.47 -0.73
C LEU A 87 10.51 -6.60 -1.17
N VAL A 88 9.40 -6.61 -0.43
CA VAL A 88 8.23 -5.81 -0.74
C VAL A 88 8.54 -4.32 -0.66
N ALA A 89 9.12 -3.87 0.45
CA ALA A 89 9.37 -2.45 0.70
C ALA A 89 10.40 -1.83 -0.25
N GLU A 90 11.40 -2.59 -0.71
CA GLU A 90 12.47 -2.08 -1.58
C GLU A 90 12.16 -2.21 -3.08
N ASN A 91 11.17 -3.02 -3.48
CA ASN A 91 10.96 -3.32 -4.90
C ASN A 91 9.60 -2.88 -5.45
N PHE A 92 8.63 -2.52 -4.60
CA PHE A 92 7.27 -2.21 -5.03
C PHE A 92 6.81 -0.86 -4.53
N ILE A 93 6.05 -0.15 -5.35
CA ILE A 93 5.05 0.78 -4.83
C ILE A 93 3.95 -0.10 -4.23
N THR A 94 3.54 0.14 -2.99
CA THR A 94 2.45 -0.62 -2.37
C THR A 94 1.27 0.29 -2.09
N CYS A 95 0.07 -0.12 -2.49
CA CYS A 95 -1.17 0.54 -2.12
C CYS A 95 -2.11 -0.44 -1.40
N SER A 96 -2.64 -0.02 -0.25
CA SER A 96 -3.62 -0.79 0.52
C SER A 96 -4.81 0.11 0.85
N PRO A 97 -5.83 0.16 -0.03
CA PRO A 97 -7.06 0.90 0.24
C PRO A 97 -7.83 0.31 1.41
N GLN A 98 -8.68 1.12 2.03
CA GLN A 98 -9.64 0.71 3.05
C GLN A 98 -11.05 1.03 2.59
N VAL A 99 -11.94 0.03 2.66
CA VAL A 99 -13.39 0.24 2.56
C VAL A 99 -13.85 1.02 3.79
N ASP A 100 -13.96 2.35 3.68
CA ASP A 100 -14.38 3.25 4.77
C ASP A 100 -15.90 3.48 4.81
N ARG A 101 -16.58 3.32 3.67
CA ARG A 101 -18.05 3.44 3.54
C ARG A 101 -18.56 2.38 2.57
N GLY A 102 -19.74 1.84 2.86
CA GLY A 102 -20.34 0.75 2.06
C GLY A 102 -19.87 -0.63 2.51
N TYR A 103 -20.06 -1.62 1.64
CA TYR A 103 -19.72 -3.02 1.88
C TYR A 103 -18.98 -3.60 0.67
N GLY A 104 -17.89 -4.32 0.93
CA GLY A 104 -17.07 -4.97 -0.10
C GLY A 104 -16.27 -4.01 -0.99
N TRP A 105 -15.52 -4.60 -1.91
CA TRP A 105 -14.78 -3.87 -2.93
C TRP A 105 -15.67 -3.47 -4.10
N ASN A 106 -15.52 -2.24 -4.56
CA ASN A 106 -16.20 -1.70 -5.73
C ASN A 106 -15.19 -1.57 -6.87
N SER A 107 -15.41 -2.26 -7.97
CA SER A 107 -14.50 -2.29 -9.12
C SER A 107 -14.31 -0.92 -9.77
N THR A 108 -15.36 -0.09 -9.85
CA THR A 108 -15.28 1.26 -10.39
C THR A 108 -14.39 2.16 -9.53
N VAL A 109 -14.55 2.09 -8.20
CA VAL A 109 -13.72 2.87 -7.27
C VAL A 109 -12.28 2.37 -7.27
N LEU A 110 -12.06 1.05 -7.35
CA LEU A 110 -10.71 0.47 -7.47
C LEU A 110 -10.03 0.87 -8.78
N SER A 111 -10.75 0.86 -9.91
CA SER A 111 -10.23 1.30 -11.21
C SER A 111 -9.81 2.76 -11.15
N ALA A 112 -10.65 3.63 -10.58
CA ALA A 112 -10.33 5.05 -10.49
C ALA A 112 -9.18 5.33 -9.50
N LEU A 113 -9.05 4.53 -8.45
CA LEU A 113 -7.86 4.57 -7.59
C LEU A 113 -6.60 4.17 -8.38
N LEU A 114 -6.68 3.12 -9.21
CA LEU A 114 -5.56 2.70 -10.03
C LEU A 114 -5.15 3.80 -11.02
N ASP A 115 -6.11 4.42 -11.70
CA ASP A 115 -5.87 5.57 -12.59
C ASP A 115 -5.15 6.71 -11.86
N GLU A 116 -5.58 7.05 -10.63
CA GLU A 116 -4.91 8.06 -9.80
C GLU A 116 -3.46 7.67 -9.49
N LEU A 117 -3.21 6.41 -9.13
CA LEU A 117 -1.87 5.93 -8.80
C LEU A 117 -0.93 5.97 -10.01
N GLU A 118 -1.41 5.54 -11.19
CA GLU A 118 -0.65 5.58 -12.44
C GLU A 118 -0.33 6.99 -12.91
N GLN A 119 -1.25 7.94 -12.71
CA GLN A 119 -1.04 9.35 -13.06
C GLN A 119 -0.10 10.06 -12.07
N THR A 120 -0.12 9.66 -10.79
CA THR A 120 0.61 10.35 -9.71
C THR A 120 2.01 9.77 -9.48
N TYR A 121 2.19 8.47 -9.70
CA TYR A 121 3.42 7.76 -9.40
C TYR A 121 4.03 7.10 -10.64
N ARG A 122 5.34 6.87 -10.63
CA ARG A 122 6.06 6.16 -11.70
C ARG A 122 5.76 4.66 -11.63
N VAL A 123 4.56 4.25 -12.02
CA VAL A 123 4.11 2.85 -12.04
C VAL A 123 4.43 2.19 -13.38
N ASP A 124 5.13 1.05 -13.36
CA ASP A 124 5.28 0.19 -14.54
C ASP A 124 3.96 -0.52 -14.80
N THR A 125 3.20 -0.03 -15.79
CA THR A 125 1.85 -0.52 -16.10
C THR A 125 1.83 -1.96 -16.63
N ASN A 126 2.99 -2.51 -17.01
CA ASN A 126 3.11 -3.95 -17.34
C ASN A 126 3.28 -4.83 -16.10
N LYS A 127 3.39 -4.25 -14.89
CA LYS A 127 3.68 -4.94 -13.63
C LYS A 127 2.82 -4.40 -12.49
N ILE A 128 1.51 -4.51 -12.68
CA ILE A 128 0.51 -4.25 -11.64
C ILE A 128 0.04 -5.60 -11.10
N TYR A 129 0.28 -5.82 -9.81
CA TYR A 129 -0.11 -7.04 -9.11
C TYR A 129 -1.22 -6.72 -8.11
N VAL A 130 -2.27 -7.52 -8.13
CA VAL A 130 -3.39 -7.41 -7.18
C VAL A 130 -3.46 -8.69 -6.35
N THR A 131 -3.59 -8.54 -5.05
CA THR A 131 -3.81 -9.66 -4.13
C THR A 131 -4.67 -9.21 -2.95
N GLY A 132 -5.18 -10.14 -2.15
CA GLY A 132 -6.04 -9.80 -1.03
C GLY A 132 -6.38 -10.99 -0.15
N ILE A 133 -7.12 -10.70 0.93
CA ILE A 133 -7.58 -11.72 1.87
C ILE A 133 -9.10 -11.65 2.04
N SER A 134 -9.76 -12.78 1.83
CA SER A 134 -11.20 -12.98 2.08
C SER A 134 -12.14 -12.14 1.20
N MET A 135 -12.36 -10.86 1.54
CA MET A 135 -13.46 -10.02 1.01
C MET A 135 -13.05 -9.25 -0.23
#